data_AF-A0A0B6Y6H3-F1
#
_entry.id   AF-A0A0B6Y6H3-F1
#
_cell.length_a   1.000
_cell.length_b   1.000
_cell.length_c   1.000
_cell.angle_alpha   90.00
_cell.angle_beta   90.00
_cell.angle_gamma   90.00
#
_symmetry.space_group_name_H-M   'P 1'
#
loop_
_entity.id
_entity.type
_entity.pdbx_description
1 polymer ?
#
loop_
_entity_poly.entity_id
_entity_poly.type
_entity_poly.pdbx_seq_one_letter_code
_entity_poly.pdbx_strand_id
1 'polypeptide(L)' 'PLKKIPDVLPTIVLRSHSPEVPNNISKSRTVRFHKLFKSTPIEEYPIESFYCAFKGDILLHGQMYVSHNWVCFYSKIK' A
#
# COMPACT_ATOMS: atom_id res chain seq x y z
N PRO A 1 19.39 -25.16 24.54
CA PRO A 1 18.38 -24.08 24.62
C PRO A 1 17.61 -23.96 23.29
N LEU A 2 16.33 -24.36 23.32
CA LEU A 2 15.28 -24.27 22.28
C LEU A 2 15.69 -24.70 20.86
N LYS A 3 15.54 -25.99 20.59
CA LYS A 3 15.41 -26.53 19.23
C LYS A 3 14.12 -25.98 18.61
N LYS A 4 14.22 -25.16 17.57
CA LYS A 4 13.09 -24.91 16.66
C LYS A 4 12.84 -26.21 15.89
N ILE A 5 11.65 -26.76 16.03
CA ILE A 5 11.16 -27.91 15.28
C ILE A 5 11.03 -27.46 13.81
N PRO A 6 11.55 -28.19 12.82
CA PRO A 6 11.27 -27.88 11.43
C PRO A 6 9.84 -28.33 11.15
N ASP A 7 8.91 -27.38 11.08
CA ASP A 7 7.58 -27.66 10.57
C ASP A 7 7.69 -28.00 9.07
N VAL A 8 7.79 -29.29 8.78
CA VAL A 8 7.59 -29.85 7.44
C VAL A 8 6.11 -30.17 7.31
N LEU A 9 5.39 -29.32 6.58
CA LEU A 9 4.08 -29.58 5.97
C LEU A 9 4.04 -28.87 4.58
N PRO A 10 3.25 -29.37 3.62
CA PRO A 10 3.78 -29.92 2.38
C PRO A 10 3.73 -28.97 1.18
N THR A 11 4.50 -29.36 0.17
CA THR A 11 4.73 -28.90 -1.21
C THR A 11 3.54 -28.41 -2.08
N ILE A 12 2.46 -27.78 -1.56
CA ILE A 12 1.31 -27.29 -2.37
C ILE A 12 1.05 -25.77 -2.22
N VAL A 13 2.08 -24.97 -1.91
CA VAL A 13 1.98 -23.49 -2.05
C VAL A 13 3.09 -22.96 -2.95
N LEU A 14 3.15 -23.45 -4.19
CA LEU A 14 3.65 -22.66 -5.32
C LEU A 14 2.48 -21.89 -5.94
N ARG A 15 1.61 -21.26 -5.13
CA ARG A 15 0.94 -20.07 -5.63
C ARG A 15 1.99 -18.98 -5.58
N SER A 16 2.39 -18.48 -6.73
CA SER A 16 2.86 -17.11 -6.84
C SER A 16 1.84 -16.22 -6.14
N HIS A 17 2.04 -15.94 -4.85
CA HIS A 17 1.20 -15.03 -4.10
C HIS A 17 1.59 -13.63 -4.58
N SER A 18 1.12 -13.30 -5.78
CA SER A 18 0.87 -11.90 -6.11
C SER A 18 -0.05 -11.39 -5.00
N PRO A 19 0.29 -10.31 -4.29
CA PRO A 19 -0.57 -9.78 -3.24
C PRO A 19 -1.99 -9.65 -3.80
N GLU A 20 -2.90 -10.50 -3.30
CA GLU A 20 -4.27 -10.55 -3.79
C GLU A 20 -4.97 -9.30 -3.26
N VAL A 21 -5.04 -8.27 -4.10
CA VAL A 21 -5.82 -7.06 -3.81
C VAL A 21 -7.27 -7.48 -3.58
N PRO A 22 -7.91 -7.12 -2.46
CA PRO A 22 -9.28 -7.50 -2.17
C PRO A 22 -10.23 -7.12 -3.32
N ASN A 23 -11.24 -7.96 -3.58
CA ASN A 23 -12.16 -7.78 -4.71
C ASN A 23 -12.89 -6.42 -4.71
N ASN A 24 -13.03 -5.76 -3.55
CA ASN A 24 -13.62 -4.44 -3.41
C ASN A 24 -12.65 -3.28 -3.68
N ILE A 25 -11.37 -3.56 -3.97
CA ILE A 25 -10.34 -2.56 -4.24
C ILE A 25 -9.95 -2.59 -5.73
N SER A 26 -10.06 -1.44 -6.39
CA SER A 26 -9.66 -1.32 -7.79
C SER A 26 -8.16 -1.55 -8.00
N LYS A 27 -7.83 -2.47 -8.92
CA LYS A 27 -6.45 -2.75 -9.36
C LYS A 27 -5.77 -1.51 -9.95
N SER A 28 -6.51 -0.69 -10.71
CA SER A 28 -5.94 0.51 -11.33
C SER A 28 -5.59 1.58 -10.29
N ARG A 29 -6.39 1.71 -9.22
CA ARG A 29 -6.07 2.58 -8.08
C ARG A 29 -4.80 2.12 -7.36
N THR A 30 -4.66 0.82 -7.13
CA THR A 30 -3.49 0.22 -6.47
C THR A 30 -2.21 0.44 -7.28
N VAL A 31 -2.25 0.21 -8.59
CA VAL A 31 -1.11 0.49 -9.48
C VAL A 31 -0.74 1.97 -9.46
N ARG A 32 -1.72 2.88 -9.48
CA ARG A 32 -1.46 4.31 -9.40
C ARG A 32 -0.85 4.70 -8.05
N PHE A 33 -1.36 4.17 -6.95
CA PHE A 33 -0.84 4.39 -5.61
C PHE A 33 0.65 4.03 -5.52
N HIS A 34 1.03 2.83 -5.97
CA HIS A 34 2.43 2.37 -5.96
C HIS A 34 3.34 3.13 -6.93
N LYS A 35 2.79 3.71 -8.01
CA LYS A 35 3.55 4.63 -8.88
C LYS A 35 3.87 5.95 -8.18
N LEU A 36 2.95 6.45 -7.36
CA LEU A 36 3.13 7.70 -6.61
C LEU A 36 4.02 7.52 -5.39
N PHE A 37 3.87 6.40 -4.68
CA PHE A 37 4.52 6.15 -3.39
C PHE A 37 5.40 4.89 -3.44
N LYS A 38 6.54 4.98 -4.15
CA LYS A 38 7.44 3.84 -4.43
C LYS A 38 8.06 3.19 -3.20
N SER A 39 8.07 3.88 -2.06
CA SER A 39 8.62 3.38 -0.79
C SER A 39 7.63 2.59 0.04
N THR A 40 6.36 2.52 -0.38
CA THR A 40 5.32 1.78 0.33
C THR A 40 5.45 0.28 0.04
N PRO A 41 5.24 -0.63 1.02
CA PRO A 41 5.25 -2.07 0.79
C PRO A 41 4.25 -2.50 -0.29
N ILE A 42 4.56 -3.54 -1.07
CA ILE A 42 3.74 -3.97 -2.21
C ILE A 42 2.36 -4.53 -1.79
N GLU A 43 2.25 -4.98 -0.54
CA GLU A 43 1.04 -5.49 0.09
C GLU A 43 0.05 -4.37 0.46
N GLU A 44 0.52 -3.12 0.54
CA GLU A 44 -0.35 -1.98 0.84
C GLU A 44 -1.17 -1.58 -0.39
N TYR A 45 -2.39 -1.12 -0.16
CA TYR A 45 -3.28 -0.60 -1.21
C TYR A 45 -4.15 0.51 -0.64
N PRO A 46 -4.58 1.48 -1.48
CA PRO A 46 -5.41 2.57 -1.00
C PRO A 46 -6.80 2.05 -0.66
N ILE A 47 -7.18 2.21 0.62
CA ILE A 47 -8.53 1.97 1.12
C ILE A 47 -9.39 3.17 0.72
N GLU A 48 -8.93 4.38 1.04
CA GLU A 48 -9.63 5.63 0.74
C GLU A 48 -8.69 6.71 0.19
N SER A 49 -9.28 7.71 -0.46
CA SER A 49 -8.56 8.90 -0.94
C SER A 49 -9.38 10.17 -0.79
N PHE A 50 -8.77 11.22 -0.25
CA PHE A 50 -9.42 12.49 0.02
C PHE A 50 -8.64 13.64 -0.63
N TYR A 51 -9.36 14.56 -1.27
CA TYR A 51 -8.77 15.82 -1.70
C TYR A 51 -8.57 16.72 -0.48
N CYS A 52 -7.38 17.29 -0.33
CA CYS A 52 -7.05 18.14 0.80
C CYS A 52 -5.88 19.06 0.46
N ALA A 53 -5.59 20.00 1.36
CA ALA A 53 -4.37 20.79 1.31
C ALA A 53 -3.52 20.51 2.56
N PHE A 54 -2.23 20.29 2.36
CA PHE A 54 -1.27 20.21 3.45
C PHE A 54 -0.82 21.62 3.81
N LYS A 55 -0.91 21.99 5.09
CA LYS A 55 -0.57 23.33 5.58
C LYS A 55 0.83 23.30 6.21
N GLY A 56 1.79 23.90 5.52
CA GLY A 56 3.10 24.29 6.06
C GLY A 56 3.24 25.81 6.03
N ASP A 57 4.37 26.31 5.55
CA ASP A 57 4.56 27.74 5.26
C ASP A 57 3.66 28.23 4.11
N ILE A 58 3.34 27.32 3.18
CA ILE A 58 2.35 27.50 2.13
C ILE A 58 1.26 26.42 2.22
N LEU A 59 0.10 26.67 1.59
CA LEU A 59 -0.95 25.67 1.41
C LEU A 59 -0.67 24.86 0.13
N LEU A 60 -0.31 23.60 0.32
CA LEU A 60 -0.02 22.69 -0.78
C LEU A 60 -1.25 21.83 -1.08
N HIS A 61 -1.94 22.11 -2.17
CA HIS A 61 -3.12 21.34 -2.58
C HIS A 61 -2.73 19.97 -3.14
N GLY A 62 -3.38 18.91 -2.68
CA GLY A 62 -3.06 17.55 -3.08
C GLY A 62 -4.16 16.55 -2.75
N GLN A 63 -3.74 15.29 -2.65
CA GLN A 63 -4.60 14.17 -2.35
C GLN A 63 -3.93 13.28 -1.30
N MET A 64 -4.66 13.02 -0.23
CA MET A 64 -4.27 12.08 0.82
C MET A 64 -4.86 10.71 0.50
N TYR A 65 -4.04 9.67 0.66
CA TYR A 65 -4.38 8.27 0.50
C TYR A 65 -4.21 7.58 1.83
N VAL A 66 -5.19 6.77 2.23
CA VAL A 66 -5.16 5.98 3.47
C VAL A 66 -5.10 4.51 3.09
N SER A 67 -4.09 3.80 3.57
CA SER A 67 -3.96 2.34 3.49
C SER A 67 -4.04 1.72 4.90
N HIS A 68 -3.74 0.44 5.06
CA HIS A 68 -3.88 -0.23 6.35
C HIS A 68 -2.91 0.34 7.40
N ASN A 69 -1.64 0.52 7.02
CA ASN A 69 -0.60 1.02 7.93
C ASN A 69 0.03 2.36 7.49
N TRP A 70 -0.43 2.96 6.39
CA TRP A 70 0.18 4.16 5.82
C TRP A 70 -0.85 5.25 5.54
N VAL A 71 -0.41 6.49 5.77
CA VAL A 71 -1.08 7.69 5.27
C VAL A 71 -0.10 8.39 4.35
N CYS A 72 -0.48 8.56 3.09
CA CYS A 72 0.39 9.11 2.07
C CYS A 72 -0.23 10.37 1.46
N PHE A 73 0.54 11.43 1.29
CA PHE A 73 0.07 12.67 0.66
C PHE A 73 0.82 12.91 -0.65
N TYR A 74 0.07 13.18 -1.73
CA TYR A 74 0.62 13.52 -3.04
C TYR A 74 0.14 14.92 -3.46
N SER A 75 1.09 15.80 -3.78
CA SER A 75 0.82 17.07 -4.46
C SER A 75 1.41 17.05 -5.87
N LYS A 76 0.73 17.70 -6.81
CA LYS A 76 1.26 17.91 -8.17
C LYS A 76 2.24 19.09 -8.25
N ILE A 77 2.17 20.02 -7.30
CA ILE A 77 3.01 21.21 -7.28
C ILE A 77 4.34 20.82 -6.61
N LYS A 78 5.45 21.06 -7.32
CA LYS A 78 6.81 20.93 -6.80
C LYS A 78 7.20 22.20 -6.07
#